data_AF-A0A832WXL6-F1
#
_entry.id   AF-A0A832WXL6-F1
#
_cell.length_a   1.000
_cell.length_b   1.000
_cell.length_c   1.000
_cell.angle_alpha   90.00
_cell.angle_beta   90.00
_cell.angle_gamma   90.00
#
_symmetry.space_group_name_H-M   'P 1'
#
loop_
_entity.id
_entity.type
_entity.pdbx_description
1 polymer ?
#
loop_
_entity_poly.entity_id
_entity_poly.type
_entity_poly.pdbx_seq_one_letter_code
_entity_poly.pdbx_strand_id
1 'polypeptide(L)'
;MVMNKIETVCGYSCSECSYLWKECTGCGNTRGKPFWTQFAGVDICPIYDCCVNDRMLANCGKCPELICERFTRFKDPGLTEEETRASLRDMEQELRQRSRRESGHSTHPPKRQGES
;
A
#
# COMPACT_ATOMS: atom_id res chain seq x y z
N MET A 1 -14.63 -19.66 -2.92
CA MET A 1 -14.53 -18.45 -3.75
C MET A 1 -13.39 -17.62 -3.19
N VAL A 2 -12.37 -17.30 -3.99
CA VAL A 2 -11.30 -16.39 -3.55
C VAL A 2 -11.89 -14.98 -3.65
N MET A 3 -12.17 -14.33 -2.52
CA MET A 3 -12.52 -12.91 -2.51
C MET A 3 -11.31 -12.12 -3.01
N ASN A 4 -11.47 -11.34 -4.08
CA ASN A 4 -10.40 -10.53 -4.61
C ASN A 4 -10.01 -9.47 -3.58
N LYS A 5 -8.79 -9.56 -3.06
CA LYS A 5 -8.24 -8.58 -2.13
C LYS A 5 -8.01 -7.25 -2.87
N ILE A 6 -8.56 -6.16 -2.36
CA ILE A 6 -8.36 -4.82 -2.91
C ILE A 6 -7.13 -4.23 -2.25
N GLU A 7 -5.99 -4.50 -2.87
CA GLU A 7 -4.67 -4.12 -2.39
C GLU A 7 -4.39 -2.63 -2.65
N THR A 8 -3.98 -1.90 -1.60
CA THR A 8 -3.52 -0.51 -1.72
C THR A 8 -2.00 -0.42 -1.64
N VAL A 9 -1.44 0.72 -2.10
CA VAL A 9 0.00 0.98 -2.11
C VAL A 9 0.63 1.01 -0.72
N CYS A 10 -0.15 1.38 0.30
CA CYS A 10 0.30 1.44 1.70
C CYS A 10 0.10 0.13 2.47
N GLY A 11 -0.41 -0.93 1.85
CA GLY A 11 -0.60 -2.23 2.51
C GLY A 11 -1.98 -2.41 3.17
N TYR A 12 -2.76 -1.34 3.32
CA TYR A 12 -4.15 -1.44 3.76
C TYR A 12 -4.99 -2.23 2.72
N SER A 13 -5.98 -2.99 3.20
CA SER A 13 -6.91 -3.75 2.35
C SER A 13 -8.26 -3.06 2.33
N CYS A 14 -8.70 -2.59 1.17
CA CYS A 14 -10.03 -2.00 1.04
C CYS A 14 -11.16 -3.04 0.93
N SER A 15 -10.85 -4.34 0.88
CA SER A 15 -11.87 -5.39 0.71
C SER A 15 -12.98 -5.37 1.77
N GLU A 16 -12.61 -5.10 3.01
CA GLU A 16 -13.55 -5.05 4.14
C GLU A 16 -13.82 -3.59 4.58
N CYS A 17 -13.43 -2.61 3.77
CA CYS A 17 -13.60 -1.20 4.11
C CYS A 17 -15.05 -0.76 3.90
N SER A 18 -15.73 -0.39 4.97
CA SER A 18 -17.14 0.03 4.97
C SER A 18 -17.43 1.32 4.18
N TYR A 19 -16.39 2.12 3.92
CA TYR A 19 -16.45 3.37 3.14
C TYR A 19 -16.28 3.15 1.63
N LEU A 20 -15.69 2.01 1.23
CA LEU A 20 -15.50 1.70 -0.18
C LEU A 20 -16.87 1.54 -0.86
N TRP A 21 -17.05 2.19 -2.01
CA TRP A 21 -18.30 2.28 -2.79
C TRP A 21 -19.42 3.10 -2.16
N LYS A 22 -19.16 3.77 -1.03
CA LYS A 22 -20.08 4.76 -0.45
C LYS A 22 -19.49 6.16 -0.60
N GLU A 23 -18.47 6.46 0.20
CA GLU A 23 -17.82 7.77 0.28
C GLU A 23 -16.41 7.75 -0.32
N CYS A 24 -15.91 6.55 -0.66
CA CYS A 24 -14.58 6.33 -1.21
C CYS A 24 -14.65 5.39 -2.41
N THR A 25 -13.96 5.71 -3.51
CA THR A 25 -13.83 4.84 -4.69
C THR A 25 -12.48 4.11 -4.74
N GLY A 26 -11.68 4.22 -3.67
CA GLY A 26 -10.35 3.64 -3.55
C GLY A 26 -9.24 4.58 -4.05
N CYS A 27 -8.07 4.51 -3.41
CA CYS A 27 -6.96 5.41 -3.70
C CYS A 27 -6.43 5.32 -5.15
N GLY A 28 -6.61 4.18 -5.82
CA GLY A 28 -6.27 4.05 -7.25
C GLY A 28 -7.17 4.94 -8.13
N ASN A 29 -8.48 4.93 -7.88
CA ASN A 29 -9.44 5.71 -8.65
C ASN A 29 -9.40 7.20 -8.30
N THR A 30 -9.19 7.53 -7.03
CA THR A 30 -9.08 8.93 -6.58
C THR A 30 -7.68 9.52 -6.79
N ARG A 31 -6.73 8.75 -7.35
CA ARG A 31 -5.32 9.16 -7.50
C ARG A 31 -4.72 9.69 -6.20
N GLY A 32 -4.93 8.93 -5.12
CA GLY A 32 -4.43 9.27 -3.78
C GLY A 32 -5.26 10.29 -3.01
N LYS A 33 -6.48 10.64 -3.45
CA LYS A 33 -7.36 11.63 -2.79
C LYS A 33 -8.62 11.01 -2.17
N PRO A 34 -8.50 10.08 -1.21
CA PRO A 34 -9.66 9.54 -0.49
C PRO A 34 -10.33 10.63 0.38
N PHE A 35 -11.57 10.39 0.82
CA PHE A 35 -12.37 11.37 1.56
C PHE A 35 -11.64 12.01 2.77
N TRP A 36 -10.81 11.24 3.48
CA TRP A 36 -10.12 11.71 4.68
C TRP A 36 -9.10 12.83 4.43
N THR A 37 -8.57 12.98 3.21
CA THR A 37 -7.52 13.99 2.94
C THR A 37 -8.01 15.40 3.20
N GLN A 38 -9.30 15.67 2.93
CA GLN A 38 -9.96 16.93 3.24
C GLN A 38 -9.97 17.21 4.75
N PHE A 39 -10.27 16.20 5.57
CA PHE A 39 -10.28 16.33 7.04
C PHE A 39 -8.87 16.50 7.61
N ALA A 40 -7.86 15.91 6.98
CA ALA A 40 -6.46 16.04 7.37
C ALA A 40 -5.77 17.32 6.84
N GLY A 41 -6.48 18.15 6.05
CA GLY A 41 -5.91 19.37 5.48
C GLY A 41 -4.79 19.12 4.46
N VAL A 42 -4.84 18.00 3.74
CA VAL A 42 -3.87 17.65 2.69
C VAL A 42 -4.58 17.39 1.36
N ASP A 43 -3.96 17.76 0.25
CA ASP A 43 -4.57 17.60 -1.08
C ASP A 43 -4.51 16.16 -1.61
N ILE A 44 -3.46 15.42 -1.21
CA ILE A 44 -3.18 14.04 -1.60
C ILE A 44 -2.64 13.28 -0.39
N CYS A 45 -2.98 12.00 -0.28
CA CYS A 45 -2.44 11.10 0.73
C CYS A 45 -0.90 11.08 0.64
N PRO A 46 -0.17 11.49 1.69
CA PRO A 46 1.29 11.62 1.60
C PRO A 46 2.02 10.29 1.42
N ILE A 47 1.41 9.17 1.83
CA ILE A 47 1.95 7.82 1.57
C ILE A 47 1.79 7.46 0.10
N TYR A 48 0.61 7.73 -0.48
CA TYR A 48 0.34 7.46 -1.88
C TYR A 48 1.23 8.33 -2.77
N ASP A 49 1.30 9.62 -2.50
CA ASP A 49 2.09 10.59 -3.27
C ASP A 49 3.56 10.20 -3.29
N CYS A 50 4.13 9.92 -2.11
CA CYS A 50 5.51 9.48 -1.99
C CYS A 50 5.75 8.14 -2.70
N CYS A 51 4.85 7.17 -2.56
CA CYS A 51 5.03 5.85 -3.16
C CYS A 51 4.92 5.90 -4.70
N VAL A 52 3.83 6.48 -5.21
CA VAL A 52 3.43 6.38 -6.62
C VAL A 52 4.05 7.50 -7.45
N ASN A 53 4.04 8.74 -6.96
CA ASN A 53 4.46 9.90 -7.74
C ASN A 53 5.96 10.19 -7.53
N ASP A 54 6.44 10.24 -6.28
CA ASP A 54 7.84 10.60 -6.02
C ASP A 54 8.80 9.44 -6.28
N ARG A 55 8.53 8.27 -5.68
CA ARG A 55 9.42 7.10 -5.75
C ARG A 55 9.08 6.14 -6.88
N MET A 56 7.93 6.31 -7.53
CA MET A 56 7.45 5.47 -8.64
C MET A 56 7.49 3.97 -8.32
N LEU A 57 7.10 3.60 -7.10
CA LEU A 57 7.03 2.23 -6.63
C LEU A 57 5.61 1.67 -6.78
N ALA A 58 5.52 0.38 -7.10
CA ALA A 58 4.24 -0.33 -7.17
C ALA A 58 3.50 -0.35 -5.82
N ASN A 59 4.25 -0.43 -4.72
CA ASN A 59 3.75 -0.34 -3.35
C ASN A 59 4.91 -0.01 -2.39
N CYS A 60 4.58 0.41 -1.18
CA CYS A 60 5.57 0.75 -0.14
C CYS A 60 6.45 -0.43 0.26
N GLY A 61 6.07 -1.68 -0.07
CA GLY A 61 6.87 -2.87 0.21
C GLY A 61 8.20 -2.93 -0.53
N LYS A 62 8.37 -2.11 -1.57
CA LYS A 62 9.65 -1.89 -2.27
C LYS A 62 10.46 -0.73 -1.70
N CYS A 63 9.94 -0.01 -0.71
CA CYS A 63 10.65 1.10 -0.08
C CYS A 63 11.65 0.53 0.94
N PRO A 64 12.93 0.98 0.93
CA PRO A 64 13.90 0.58 1.94
C PRO A 64 13.55 1.11 3.34
N GLU A 65 12.76 2.17 3.41
CA GLU A 65 12.29 2.81 4.64
C GLU A 65 10.88 2.31 5.03
N LEU A 66 10.54 1.06 4.71
CA LEU A 66 9.21 0.52 4.94
C LEU A 66 8.79 0.60 6.43
N ILE A 67 7.58 1.12 6.59
CA ILE A 67 7.01 1.81 7.75
C ILE A 67 7.84 3.04 8.14
N CYS A 68 7.78 4.06 7.28
CA CYS A 68 8.33 5.38 7.57
C CYS A 68 7.36 6.24 8.38
N GLU A 69 7.81 7.42 8.79
CA GLU A 69 7.04 8.39 9.59
C GLU A 69 5.65 8.74 9.02
N ARG A 70 5.42 8.60 7.71
CA ARG A 70 4.12 8.92 7.11
C ARG A 70 3.01 7.99 7.60
N PHE A 71 3.35 6.75 7.95
CA PHE A 71 2.40 5.76 8.49
C PHE A 71 1.96 6.10 9.92
N THR A 72 2.85 6.70 10.72
CA THR A 72 2.53 7.08 12.10
C THR A 72 1.92 8.48 12.18
N ARG A 73 2.32 9.39 11.29
CA ARG A 73 1.82 10.77 11.21
C ARG A 73 0.37 10.85 10.71
N PHE A 74 0.02 10.04 9.70
CA PHE A 74 -1.32 10.03 9.10
C PHE A 74 -2.10 8.78 9.48
N LYS A 75 -2.14 8.49 10.79
CA LYS A 75 -2.97 7.42 11.36
C LYS A 75 -4.40 7.90 11.63
N ASP A 76 -5.32 6.94 11.73
CA ASP A 76 -6.69 7.23 12.16
C ASP A 76 -6.68 7.68 13.64
N PRO A 77 -7.14 8.91 13.96
CA PRO A 77 -7.19 9.40 15.33
C PRO A 77 -8.23 8.69 16.20
N GLY A 78 -9.17 7.95 15.60
CA GLY A 78 -10.16 7.15 16.31
C GLY A 78 -9.65 5.81 16.84
N LEU A 79 -8.45 5.37 16.40
CA LEU A 79 -7.85 4.13 16.87
C LEU A 79 -7.05 4.36 18.16
N THR A 80 -7.13 3.39 19.07
CA THR A 80 -6.23 3.30 20.21
C THR A 80 -4.79 3.09 19.75
N GLU A 81 -3.84 3.30 20.65
CA GLU A 81 -2.43 3.03 20.36
C GLU A 81 -2.18 1.55 20.04
N GLU A 82 -2.88 0.65 20.73
CA GLU A 82 -2.76 -0.79 20.48
C GLU A 82 -3.28 -1.18 19.10
N GLU A 83 -4.46 -0.69 18.71
CA GLU A 83 -5.03 -0.90 17.38
C GLU A 83 -4.18 -0.29 16.28
N THR A 84 -3.67 0.94 16.50
CA THR A 84 -2.72 1.58 15.58
C THR A 84 -1.50 0.69 15.37
N ARG A 85 -0.90 0.19 16.45
CA ARG A 85 0.29 -0.65 16.40
C ARG A 85 0.01 -1.99 15.72
N ALA A 86 -1.17 -2.59 15.94
CA ALA A 86 -1.60 -3.78 15.24
C ALA A 86 -1.74 -3.54 13.74
N SER A 87 -2.44 -2.47 13.35
CA SER A 87 -2.62 -2.08 11.94
C SER A 87 -1.29 -1.86 11.22
N LEU A 88 -0.32 -1.19 11.87
CA LEU A 88 1.02 -0.99 11.32
C LEU A 88 1.77 -2.31 11.07
N ARG A 89 1.68 -3.26 12.02
CA ARG A 89 2.30 -4.59 11.85
C ARG A 89 1.67 -5.35 10.69
N ASP A 90 0.34 -5.32 10.57
CA ASP A 90 -0.37 -6.01 9.50
C ASP A 90 -0.01 -5.43 8.12
N MET A 91 0.04 -4.09 8.00
CA MET A 91 0.49 -3.42 6.78
C MET A 91 1.93 -3.77 6.43
N GLU A 92 2.84 -3.77 7.40
CA GLU A 92 4.24 -4.14 7.19
C GLU A 92 4.36 -5.58 6.68
N GLN A 93 3.73 -6.52 7.37
CA GLN A 93 3.76 -7.93 7.02
C GLN A 93 3.21 -8.16 5.60
N GLU A 94 2.08 -7.54 5.28
CA GLU A 94 1.46 -7.61 3.96
C GLU A 94 2.39 -7.08 2.86
N LEU A 95 2.97 -5.89 3.06
CA LEU A 95 3.84 -5.25 2.08
C LEU A 95 5.14 -6.03 1.86
N ARG A 96 5.72 -6.58 2.93
CA ARG A 96 6.90 -7.47 2.82
C ARG A 96 6.57 -8.75 2.05
N GLN A 97 5.38 -9.32 2.26
CA GLN A 97 4.93 -10.48 1.49
C GLN A 97 4.72 -10.15 0.00
N ARG A 98 4.08 -9.03 -0.32
CA ARG A 98 3.90 -8.58 -1.72
C ARG A 98 5.23 -8.35 -2.43
N SER A 99 6.14 -7.63 -1.78
CA SER A 99 7.48 -7.36 -2.29
C SER A 99 8.26 -8.64 -2.63
N ARG A 100 8.17 -9.67 -1.78
CA ARG A 100 8.74 -10.99 -2.07
C ARG A 100 8.07 -11.70 -3.25
N ARG A 101 6.72 -11.70 -3.30
CA ARG A 101 5.95 -12.32 -4.40
C ARG A 101 6.34 -11.72 -5.76
N GLU A 102 6.50 -10.40 -5.81
CA GLU A 102 6.89 -9.68 -7.02
C GLU A 102 8.37 -9.90 -7.39
N SER A 103 9.26 -9.99 -6.39
CA SER A 103 10.69 -10.27 -6.62
C SER A 103 10.97 -11.69 -7.09
N GLY A 104 10.09 -12.65 -6.74
CA GLY A 104 10.13 -14.03 -7.22
C GLY A 104 9.70 -14.21 -8.69
N HIS A 105 9.20 -13.17 -9.34
CA HIS A 105 8.83 -13.16 -10.76
C HIS A 105 9.88 -12.47 -11.65
N SER A 106 11.17 -12.74 -11.38
CA SER A 106 12.23 -12.40 -12.32
C SER A 106 12.12 -13.32 -13.55
N THR A 107 11.39 -12.87 -14.56
CA THR A 107 11.41 -13.45 -15.91
C THR A 107 12.74 -13.12 -16.59
N HIS A 108 13.83 -13.71 -16.09
CA HIS A 108 15.01 -13.86 -16.91
C HIS A 108 14.81 -15.13 -17.76
N PRO A 109 14.71 -15.05 -19.10
CA PRO A 109 14.73 -16.26 -19.90
C PRO A 109 16.06 -16.99 -19.64
N PRO A 110 16.06 -18.32 -19.43
CA PRO A 110 17.31 -19.05 -19.31
C PRO A 110 18.13 -18.80 -20.58
N LYS A 111 19.35 -18.27 -20.43
CA LYS A 111 20.31 -18.22 -21.52
C LYS A 111 20.50 -19.67 -21.98
N ARG A 112 20.01 -19.95 -23.19
CA ARG A 112 20.23 -21.21 -23.91
C ARG A 112 21.75 -21.35 -24.02
N GLN A 113 22.33 -22.26 -23.23
CA GLN A 113 23.75 -22.57 -23.35
C GLN A 113 23.94 -23.20 -24.73
N GLY A 114 24.82 -22.59 -25.51
CA GLY A 114 25.14 -23.01 -26.86
C GLY A 114 25.78 -24.40 -26.87
N GLU A 115 25.42 -25.14 -27.90
CA GLU A 115 26.17 -26.28 -28.42
C GLU A 115 27.65 -25.89 -28.59
N SER A 116 28.54 -26.74 -28.06
CA SER A 116 29.82 -27.05 -28.67
C SER A 116 30.33 -28.41 -28.21
#